data_AF-A0A9P8AA70-F1
#
_entry.id   AF-A0A9P8AA70-F1
#
_cell.length_a   1.000
_cell.length_b   1.000
_cell.length_c   1.000
_cell.angle_alpha   90.00
_cell.angle_beta   90.00
_cell.angle_gamma   90.00
#
_symmetry.space_group_name_H-M   'P 1'
#
loop_
_entity.id
_entity.type
_entity.pdbx_description
1 polymer ?
#
loop_
_entity_poly.entity_id
_entity_poly.type
_entity_poly.pdbx_seq_one_letter_code
_entity_poly.pdbx_strand_id
1 'polypeptide(L)'
;MTTAMFKTGMNRTILNQDFFQTIVDRALSPRTAWTKSWSEEELDSSASILSNISSGDDDEDEDYDVDFGPNEHSSSSNSNRATLQTSQSADEPCPMNDMTGHFLYRIEYQQLPKTIHTRYPTSTHSPSSPSSSRTLSIATTSRPEAAAHTEEGQLWVVIKSKPIDTALIELTNIMAQLQGGDIAEEYDQVKDLTGFRNSHIREIELAELAWQVGGAMERISAKVYNVLRNDSQQLYALCLEYLNPALGNITHMNSTETALSTWSADDIHLALRDLASFHAQFLGQEKRILEMSFLENPTRPMMKVLRPTYEAMVKTNHKNDPDLFTQFLSQHMLDYLAHSDEYWATLERSPRTLIHGDFNTRNICLRLDQTTGAQQLCAYDWELACCHVPQRDVVELLSFVLPPGSTEWPHYIEYHRLALQVSLESQRKHTGSVRHGRVPSSMEYYEVAKIALMDFASLRVAMYGISNSFKQVDWLPRILSSVEAQLKRMGPLRSRRDKVLHESKL
;
A
#
# COMPACT_ATOMS: atom_id res chain seq x y z
N MET A 1 -25.84 -9.36 -3.19
CA MET A 1 -24.52 -9.24 -2.53
C MET A 1 -24.13 -7.78 -2.21
N THR A 2 -25.03 -6.81 -2.42
CA THR A 2 -24.76 -5.37 -2.33
C THR A 2 -25.25 -4.73 -1.02
N THR A 3 -25.39 -5.50 0.06
CA THR A 3 -26.01 -5.04 1.32
C THR A 3 -25.27 -5.51 2.58
N ALA A 4 -24.07 -6.07 2.44
CA ALA A 4 -23.14 -6.27 3.55
C ALA A 4 -22.16 -5.07 3.73
N MET A 5 -22.35 -4.00 2.96
CA MET A 5 -21.43 -2.84 2.87
C MET A 5 -21.96 -1.58 3.57
N PHE A 6 -23.03 -1.69 4.35
CA PHE A 6 -23.64 -0.54 5.03
C PHE A 6 -23.20 -0.46 6.50
N LYS A 7 -22.60 0.69 6.82
CA LYS A 7 -22.06 1.16 8.12
C LYS A 7 -20.68 0.59 8.45
N THR A 8 -19.63 1.22 7.92
CA THR A 8 -18.27 1.15 8.51
C THR A 8 -18.20 1.70 9.95
N GLY A 9 -19.33 2.08 10.56
CA GLY A 9 -19.40 2.55 11.94
C GLY A 9 -18.52 3.77 12.24
N MET A 10 -17.90 4.38 11.22
CA MET A 10 -16.89 5.41 11.41
C MET A 10 -17.59 6.65 11.94
N ASN A 11 -17.60 6.77 13.26
CA ASN A 11 -18.26 7.83 13.97
C ASN A 11 -17.55 9.14 13.59
N ARG A 12 -18.32 10.10 13.07
CA ARG A 12 -17.78 11.41 12.64
C ARG A 12 -17.10 12.15 13.80
N THR A 13 -17.42 11.83 15.05
CA THR A 13 -16.76 12.38 16.23
C THR A 13 -15.28 11.99 16.35
N ILE A 14 -14.87 10.85 15.76
CA ILE A 14 -13.47 10.41 15.73
C ILE A 14 -12.64 11.25 14.74
N LEU A 15 -13.28 11.77 13.69
CA LEU A 15 -12.68 12.73 12.75
C LEU A 15 -12.74 14.15 13.34
N ASN A 16 -12.13 14.33 14.52
CA ASN A 16 -12.11 15.60 15.23
C ASN A 16 -11.00 16.54 14.72
N GLN A 17 -10.94 17.75 15.29
CA GLN A 17 -9.95 18.76 14.91
C GLN A 17 -8.50 18.26 15.05
N ASP A 18 -8.20 17.46 16.08
CA ASP A 18 -6.84 16.95 16.31
C ASP A 18 -6.43 15.92 15.24
N PHE A 19 -7.38 15.13 14.74
CA PHE A 19 -7.16 14.21 13.63
C PHE A 19 -6.76 14.95 12.37
N PHE A 20 -7.52 15.98 12.00
CA PHE A 20 -7.20 16.79 10.84
C PHE A 20 -5.96 17.68 11.03
N GLN A 21 -5.70 18.16 12.26
CA GLN A 21 -4.47 18.89 12.57
C GLN A 21 -3.24 18.00 12.36
N THR A 22 -3.28 16.74 12.79
CA THR A 22 -2.19 15.77 12.57
C THR A 22 -1.91 15.57 11.07
N ILE A 23 -2.96 15.52 10.25
CA ILE A 23 -2.84 15.42 8.79
C ILE A 23 -2.11 16.65 8.22
N VAL A 24 -2.54 17.86 8.61
CA VAL A 24 -1.93 19.12 8.15
C VAL A 24 -0.47 19.21 8.60
N ASP A 25 -0.17 18.86 9.86
CA ASP A 25 1.18 18.90 10.42
C ASP A 25 2.13 17.97 9.66
N ARG A 26 1.67 16.76 9.29
CA ARG A 26 2.46 15.84 8.46
C ARG A 26 2.59 16.31 7.02
N ALA A 27 1.54 16.89 6.44
CA ALA A 27 1.60 17.41 5.08
C ALA A 27 2.62 18.56 4.95
N LEU A 28 2.68 19.43 5.97
CA LEU A 28 3.55 20.61 5.99
C LEU A 28 4.94 20.34 6.58
N SER A 29 5.09 19.35 7.46
CA SER A 29 6.35 19.04 8.13
C SER A 29 6.48 17.53 8.42
N PRO A 30 6.69 16.69 7.38
CA PRO A 30 6.65 15.23 7.48
C PRO A 30 7.58 14.61 8.52
N ARG A 31 8.69 15.29 8.86
CA ARG A 31 9.74 14.77 9.76
C ARG A 31 9.60 15.16 11.23
N THR A 32 8.67 16.05 11.57
CA THR A 32 8.51 16.57 12.95
C THR A 32 7.20 16.15 13.60
N ALA A 33 6.26 15.59 12.83
CA ALA A 33 4.98 15.16 13.36
C ALA A 33 5.13 13.80 14.07
N TRP A 34 4.80 13.79 15.36
CA TRP A 34 4.79 12.57 16.16
C TRP A 34 3.63 11.67 15.74
N THR A 35 3.82 10.36 15.78
CA THR A 35 2.73 9.39 15.74
C THR A 35 1.89 9.57 17.00
N LYS A 36 0.73 10.22 16.87
CA LYS A 36 -0.30 10.15 17.91
C LYS A 36 -0.97 8.78 17.80
N SER A 37 -0.60 7.84 18.66
CA SER A 37 -1.45 6.68 18.92
C SER A 37 -2.66 7.20 19.70
N TRP A 38 -3.84 7.09 19.12
CA TRP A 38 -5.08 7.45 19.80
C TRP A 38 -5.28 6.48 20.96
N SER A 39 -5.47 6.99 22.17
CA SER A 39 -5.77 6.12 23.31
C SER A 39 -7.19 5.58 23.19
N GLU A 40 -7.45 4.40 23.78
CA GLU A 40 -8.81 3.86 23.86
C GLU A 40 -9.79 4.87 24.49
N GLU A 41 -9.35 5.66 25.49
CA GLU A 41 -10.16 6.72 26.11
C GLU A 41 -10.54 7.87 25.15
N GLU A 42 -9.65 8.28 24.24
CA GLU A 42 -9.95 9.32 23.23
C GLU A 42 -11.00 8.82 22.21
N LEU A 43 -10.99 7.51 21.93
CA LEU A 43 -11.90 6.86 21.00
C LEU A 43 -13.23 6.47 21.68
N ASP A 44 -13.22 6.14 22.96
CA ASP A 44 -14.41 5.78 23.76
C ASP A 44 -15.19 6.99 24.25
N SER A 45 -14.53 8.12 24.57
CA SER A 45 -15.22 9.39 24.88
C SER A 45 -16.04 9.90 23.67
N SER A 46 -15.57 9.61 22.46
CA SER A 46 -16.27 9.87 21.21
C SER A 46 -17.49 8.95 21.00
N ALA A 47 -17.50 7.78 21.65
CA ALA A 47 -18.58 6.79 21.64
C ALA A 47 -19.59 6.96 22.80
N SER A 48 -19.19 7.48 23.97
CA SER A 48 -20.08 7.64 25.13
C SER A 48 -21.22 8.64 24.88
N ILE A 49 -21.00 9.61 23.98
CA ILE A 49 -22.02 10.54 23.47
C ILE A 49 -23.20 9.81 22.80
N LEU A 50 -23.00 8.58 22.29
CA LEU A 50 -24.04 7.79 21.63
C LEU A 50 -25.02 7.11 22.60
N SER A 51 -24.64 6.88 23.85
CA SER A 51 -25.55 6.28 24.85
C SER A 51 -26.68 7.23 25.28
N ASN A 52 -26.49 8.54 25.07
CA ASN A 52 -27.49 9.57 25.36
C ASN A 52 -28.36 9.95 24.14
N ILE A 53 -28.10 9.38 22.96
CA ILE A 53 -28.89 9.64 21.73
C ILE A 53 -29.69 8.39 21.31
N SER A 54 -29.36 7.21 21.85
CA SER A 54 -30.05 5.94 21.54
C SER A 54 -31.11 5.51 22.57
N SER A 55 -31.50 6.38 23.50
CA SER A 55 -32.56 6.10 24.50
C SER A 55 -33.76 7.06 24.44
N GLY A 56 -33.93 7.78 23.34
CA GLY A 56 -35.18 8.51 23.05
C GLY A 56 -36.23 7.60 22.43
N ASP A 57 -36.86 6.78 23.25
CA ASP A 57 -38.23 6.33 23.02
C ASP A 57 -39.12 7.57 23.22
N ASP A 58 -39.60 8.17 22.14
CA ASP A 58 -40.67 9.18 22.18
C ASP A 58 -42.00 8.48 21.89
N ASP A 59 -42.62 7.99 22.97
CA ASP A 59 -44.08 8.08 23.12
C ASP A 59 -44.40 9.53 23.50
N GLU A 60 -45.35 10.12 22.79
CA GLU A 60 -45.88 11.46 23.02
C GLU A 60 -46.40 11.61 24.46
N ASP A 61 -46.03 12.68 25.17
CA ASP A 61 -46.99 13.64 25.77
C ASP A 61 -46.33 14.63 26.76
N GLU A 62 -46.84 15.87 26.70
CA GLU A 62 -46.92 16.91 27.74
C GLU A 62 -45.71 17.84 28.06
N ASP A 63 -45.84 19.06 27.54
CA ASP A 63 -45.63 20.38 28.17
C ASP A 63 -44.89 20.45 29.51
N TYR A 64 -43.73 21.14 29.56
CA TYR A 64 -43.37 22.03 30.68
C TYR A 64 -42.29 23.07 30.28
N ASP A 65 -42.62 24.34 30.49
CA ASP A 65 -41.70 25.49 30.58
C ASP A 65 -40.81 25.38 31.82
N VAL A 66 -39.47 25.42 31.68
CA VAL A 66 -38.58 25.96 32.73
C VAL A 66 -37.33 26.64 32.13
N ASP A 67 -37.19 27.90 32.51
CA ASP A 67 -36.10 28.85 32.34
C ASP A 67 -34.87 28.50 33.23
N PHE A 68 -33.65 28.45 32.66
CA PHE A 68 -32.40 28.57 33.43
C PHE A 68 -31.29 29.24 32.61
N GLY A 69 -30.78 30.35 33.17
CA GLY A 69 -29.75 31.23 32.60
C GLY A 69 -28.31 30.70 32.61
N PRO A 70 -27.34 31.56 32.24
CA PRO A 70 -26.03 31.14 31.76
C PRO A 70 -25.02 31.00 32.89
N ASN A 71 -24.09 30.05 32.77
CA ASN A 71 -22.85 30.09 33.54
C ASN A 71 -21.64 29.88 32.62
N GLU A 72 -20.88 30.96 32.52
CA GLU A 72 -19.50 31.05 32.05
C GLU A 72 -18.58 30.27 32.98
N HIS A 73 -17.55 29.62 32.43
CA HIS A 73 -16.16 29.75 32.92
C HIS A 73 -15.17 29.17 31.90
N SER A 74 -14.47 30.09 31.26
CA SER A 74 -13.30 29.86 30.41
C SER A 74 -12.03 29.70 31.25
N SER A 75 -11.21 28.69 30.96
CA SER A 75 -9.79 28.68 31.31
C SER A 75 -8.97 28.35 30.05
N SER A 76 -8.35 29.38 29.50
CA SER A 76 -7.52 29.36 28.30
C SER A 76 -6.10 28.87 28.58
N SER A 77 -5.69 27.76 27.96
CA SER A 77 -4.28 27.39 27.77
C SER A 77 -3.88 27.65 26.32
N ASN A 78 -2.89 28.52 26.11
CA ASN A 78 -2.34 28.86 24.80
C ASN A 78 -1.61 27.65 24.17
N SER A 79 -2.25 27.02 23.18
CA SER A 79 -1.58 26.21 22.16
C SER A 79 -1.79 26.89 20.80
N ASN A 80 -0.73 26.91 19.98
CA ASN A 80 -0.81 27.35 18.58
C ASN A 80 -1.74 26.39 17.83
N ARG A 81 -2.99 26.79 17.60
CA ARG A 81 -4.05 25.94 17.03
C ARG A 81 -4.50 26.54 15.70
N ALA A 82 -4.48 25.75 14.63
CA ALA A 82 -5.02 26.18 13.35
C ALA A 82 -6.55 26.21 13.42
N THR A 83 -7.15 27.25 12.85
CA THR A 83 -8.60 27.33 12.65
C THR A 83 -8.96 26.43 11.47
N LEU A 84 -9.73 25.36 11.71
CA LEU A 84 -10.17 24.42 10.68
C LEU A 84 -11.64 24.68 10.32
N GLN A 85 -11.92 24.91 9.05
CA GLN A 85 -13.27 24.80 8.48
C GLN A 85 -13.30 23.56 7.58
N THR A 86 -14.26 22.67 7.81
CA THR A 86 -14.50 21.49 6.97
C THR A 86 -15.73 21.76 6.12
N SER A 87 -15.57 21.86 4.80
CA SER A 87 -16.68 21.92 3.87
C SER A 87 -16.66 20.68 2.97
N GLN A 88 -17.75 19.92 2.96
CA GLN A 88 -17.99 18.94 1.91
C GLN A 88 -18.57 19.69 0.71
N SER A 89 -17.85 19.77 -0.41
CA SER A 89 -18.45 20.25 -1.65
C SER A 89 -19.37 19.15 -2.20
N ALA A 90 -20.68 19.36 -2.10
CA ALA A 90 -21.69 18.45 -2.66
C ALA A 90 -21.77 18.52 -4.21
N ASP A 91 -21.10 19.50 -4.84
CA ASP A 91 -21.29 19.83 -6.26
C ASP A 91 -20.24 19.25 -7.23
N GLU A 92 -19.18 18.59 -6.73
CA GLU A 92 -18.28 17.81 -7.58
C GLU A 92 -18.61 16.32 -7.45
N PRO A 93 -19.16 15.66 -8.50
CA PRO A 93 -19.39 14.23 -8.45
C PRO A 93 -18.04 13.53 -8.27
N CYS A 94 -17.88 12.83 -7.15
CA CYS A 94 -16.77 11.92 -6.96
C CYS A 94 -16.77 10.95 -8.16
N PRO A 95 -15.71 10.88 -9.00
CA PRO A 95 -15.74 10.08 -10.22
C PRO A 95 -15.74 8.56 -9.99
N MET A 96 -15.96 8.08 -8.77
CA MET A 96 -15.76 6.68 -8.40
C MET A 96 -17.03 6.05 -7.83
N ASN A 97 -17.95 5.69 -8.72
CA ASN A 97 -18.91 4.61 -8.45
C ASN A 97 -18.19 3.25 -8.46
N ASP A 98 -17.35 2.92 -7.47
CA ASP A 98 -17.15 1.48 -7.11
C ASP A 98 -16.34 1.15 -5.82
N MET A 99 -16.01 2.07 -4.90
CA MET A 99 -15.25 1.67 -3.70
C MET A 99 -15.92 2.09 -2.40
N THR A 100 -16.74 1.19 -1.85
CA THR A 100 -17.26 1.28 -0.48
C THR A 100 -16.08 1.40 0.50
N GLY A 101 -15.98 2.52 1.19
CA GLY A 101 -14.96 2.75 2.23
C GLY A 101 -13.92 3.83 1.94
N HIS A 102 -13.95 4.51 0.78
CA HIS A 102 -13.07 5.66 0.52
C HIS A 102 -13.86 6.98 0.60
N PHE A 103 -13.31 7.95 1.34
CA PHE A 103 -13.94 9.25 1.55
C PHE A 103 -12.97 10.37 1.17
N LEU A 104 -13.36 11.22 0.22
CA LEU A 104 -12.58 12.39 -0.19
C LEU A 104 -12.86 13.57 0.75
N TYR A 105 -11.80 14.21 1.24
CA TYR A 105 -11.89 15.40 2.07
C TYR A 105 -11.03 16.52 1.49
N ARG A 106 -11.54 17.75 1.57
CA ARG A 106 -10.77 18.98 1.41
C ARG A 106 -10.56 19.58 2.80
N ILE A 107 -9.29 19.74 3.17
CA ILE A 107 -8.88 20.36 4.43
C ILE A 107 -8.39 21.77 4.12
N GLU A 108 -9.09 22.77 4.64
CA GLU A 108 -8.68 24.17 4.59
C GLU A 108 -7.92 24.50 5.86
N TYR A 109 -6.73 25.11 5.73
CA TYR A 109 -5.89 25.44 6.86
C TYR A 109 -5.26 26.83 6.73
N GLN A 110 -5.11 27.49 7.87
CA GLN A 110 -4.38 28.76 8.02
C GLN A 110 -3.07 28.49 8.74
N GLN A 111 -1.93 28.77 8.10
CA GLN A 111 -0.63 28.65 8.72
C GLN A 111 -0.27 29.96 9.44
N LEU A 112 -0.24 29.93 10.77
CA LEU A 112 0.34 31.03 11.56
C LEU A 112 1.84 31.10 11.28
N PRO A 113 2.41 32.27 10.98
CA PRO A 113 3.83 32.38 10.67
C PRO A 113 4.66 31.86 11.83
N LYS A 114 5.59 30.95 11.53
CA LYS A 114 6.58 30.47 12.51
C LYS A 114 7.38 31.68 12.98
N THR A 115 7.14 32.12 14.22
CA THR A 115 7.99 33.11 14.87
C THR A 115 9.37 32.47 15.03
N ILE A 116 10.29 32.84 14.13
CA ILE A 116 11.68 32.43 14.24
C ILE A 116 12.24 33.16 15.45
N HIS A 117 12.19 32.52 16.62
CA HIS A 117 12.98 32.97 17.76
C HIS A 117 14.45 32.68 17.46
N THR A 118 15.12 33.65 16.84
CA THR A 118 16.59 33.75 16.84
C THR A 118 17.03 33.96 18.28
N ARG A 119 17.18 32.86 19.05
CA ARG A 119 17.95 32.88 20.28
C ARG A 119 19.42 33.05 19.89
N TYR A 120 19.88 34.28 19.81
CA TYR A 120 21.31 34.57 19.89
C TYR A 120 21.77 34.16 21.30
N PRO A 121 22.74 33.25 21.45
CA PRO A 121 23.35 33.00 22.74
C PRO A 121 24.22 34.22 23.08
N THR A 122 23.76 35.04 24.02
CA THR A 122 24.59 36.07 24.66
C THR A 122 25.63 35.35 25.53
N SER A 123 26.86 35.22 25.03
CA SER A 123 27.99 34.86 25.88
C SER A 123 28.48 36.11 26.60
N THR A 124 28.41 36.07 27.92
CA THR A 124 29.02 37.04 28.82
C THR A 124 30.46 36.62 29.08
N HIS A 125 31.43 37.24 28.43
CA HIS A 125 32.80 37.34 28.94
C HIS A 125 33.45 38.65 28.47
N SER A 126 33.85 39.48 29.43
CA SER A 126 34.91 40.50 29.30
C SER A 126 36.09 40.02 30.14
N PRO A 127 37.36 40.38 29.82
CA PRO A 127 37.83 41.73 30.19
C PRO A 127 38.86 42.41 29.25
N SER A 128 38.82 43.75 29.30
CA SER A 128 39.92 44.73 29.25
C SER A 128 40.94 44.77 28.10
N SER A 129 40.88 45.83 27.26
CA SER A 129 41.87 46.95 27.18
C SER A 129 41.74 47.76 25.87
N PRO A 130 42.25 49.01 25.79
CA PRO A 130 41.63 50.08 25.00
C PRO A 130 42.38 50.45 23.71
N SER A 131 41.68 50.97 22.70
CA SER A 131 42.08 52.20 21.96
C SER A 131 41.13 52.59 20.82
N SER A 132 40.92 53.91 20.71
CA SER A 132 40.68 54.75 19.53
C SER A 132 39.43 54.56 18.63
N SER A 133 38.56 55.57 18.75
CA SER A 133 37.98 56.41 17.68
C SER A 133 37.14 55.77 16.56
N ARG A 134 35.83 56.09 16.54
CA ARG A 134 35.20 57.02 15.58
C ARG A 134 33.68 57.03 15.79
N THR A 135 33.15 58.22 16.03
CA THR A 135 31.73 58.53 16.12
C THR A 135 31.13 58.54 14.71
N LEU A 136 30.18 57.64 14.45
CA LEU A 136 29.28 57.70 13.29
C LEU A 136 27.85 57.54 13.83
N SER A 137 27.10 58.63 13.80
CA SER A 137 25.67 58.66 14.10
C SER A 137 24.91 57.97 12.97
N ILE A 138 24.28 56.83 13.27
CA ILE A 138 23.30 56.22 12.39
C ILE A 138 21.93 56.44 13.02
N ALA A 139 21.07 57.10 12.24
CA ALA A 139 19.71 57.45 12.58
C ALA A 139 18.88 56.22 12.96
N THR A 140 18.07 56.38 14.00
CA THR A 140 17.07 55.41 14.46
C THR A 140 15.91 55.40 13.47
N THR A 141 15.97 54.54 12.45
CA THR A 141 14.81 54.21 11.63
C THR A 141 13.95 53.19 12.38
N SER A 142 12.72 53.60 12.70
CA SER A 142 11.64 52.74 13.15
C SER A 142 11.48 51.56 12.20
N ARG A 143 11.61 50.34 12.75
CA ARG A 143 11.31 49.08 12.06
C ARG A 143 9.81 49.05 11.77
N PRO A 144 9.36 48.84 10.52
CA PRO A 144 7.95 48.57 10.27
C PRO A 144 7.60 47.22 10.90
N GLU A 145 6.45 47.17 11.60
CA GLU A 145 5.82 45.94 12.05
C GLU A 145 5.73 44.99 10.85
N ALA A 146 6.42 43.85 10.94
CA ALA A 146 6.31 42.80 9.94
C ALA A 146 4.88 42.24 10.05
N ALA A 147 4.03 42.61 9.10
CA ALA A 147 2.72 41.98 8.93
C ALA A 147 2.96 40.47 8.81
N ALA A 148 2.46 39.74 9.81
CA ALA A 148 2.41 38.30 9.84
C ALA A 148 1.51 37.82 8.71
N HIS A 149 2.07 37.56 7.53
CA HIS A 149 1.34 36.93 6.45
C HIS A 149 1.06 35.47 6.85
N THR A 150 -0.21 35.17 7.10
CA THR A 150 -0.72 33.80 7.20
C THR A 150 -0.83 33.23 5.80
N GLU A 151 -0.15 32.11 5.52
CA GLU A 151 -0.38 31.36 4.28
C GLU A 151 -1.61 30.47 4.48
N GLU A 152 -2.66 30.76 3.71
CA GLU A 152 -3.82 29.88 3.57
C GLU A 152 -3.51 28.79 2.54
N GLY A 153 -3.90 27.56 2.86
CA GLY A 153 -3.69 26.42 1.99
C GLY A 153 -4.87 25.45 1.98
N GLN A 154 -4.91 24.64 0.93
CA GLN A 154 -5.88 23.56 0.77
C GLN A 154 -5.14 22.24 0.59
N LEU A 155 -5.61 21.20 1.26
CA LEU A 155 -5.08 19.84 1.14
C LEU A 155 -6.22 18.87 0.85
N TRP A 156 -6.09 18.11 -0.25
CA TRP A 156 -7.01 17.03 -0.59
C TRP A 156 -6.48 15.69 -0.10
N VAL A 157 -7.32 14.96 0.62
CA VAL A 157 -6.96 13.65 1.19
C VAL A 157 -8.05 12.62 0.95
N VAL A 158 -7.67 11.35 0.89
CA VAL A 158 -8.59 10.23 0.85
C VAL A 158 -8.47 9.45 2.15
N ILE A 159 -9.58 9.29 2.88
CA ILE A 159 -9.65 8.38 4.01
C ILE A 159 -10.15 7.02 3.52
N LYS A 160 -9.29 6.01 3.57
CA LYS A 160 -9.56 4.61 3.23
C LYS A 160 -9.88 3.83 4.50
N SER A 161 -11.16 3.51 4.70
CA SER A 161 -11.65 2.59 5.72
C SER A 161 -11.34 1.16 5.30
N LYS A 162 -10.86 0.34 6.23
CA LYS A 162 -10.57 -1.08 6.01
C LYS A 162 -11.55 -1.95 6.81
N PRO A 163 -12.22 -2.93 6.18
CA PRO A 163 -12.93 -3.96 6.93
C PRO A 163 -11.90 -4.86 7.64
N ILE A 164 -12.27 -5.51 8.75
CA ILE A 164 -11.46 -6.56 9.36
C ILE A 164 -11.23 -7.71 8.35
N ASP A 165 -10.12 -8.42 8.51
CA ASP A 165 -9.70 -9.48 7.59
C ASP A 165 -10.70 -10.65 7.54
N THR A 166 -11.32 -11.00 8.66
CA THR A 166 -12.32 -12.07 8.73
C THR A 166 -13.49 -11.83 7.78
N ALA A 167 -13.93 -10.59 7.58
CA ALA A 167 -14.99 -10.27 6.62
C ALA A 167 -14.56 -10.57 5.17
N LEU A 168 -13.30 -10.30 4.82
CA LEU A 168 -12.76 -10.60 3.51
C LEU A 168 -12.56 -12.11 3.31
N ILE A 169 -12.03 -12.79 4.33
CA ILE A 169 -11.84 -14.25 4.36
C ILE A 169 -13.18 -14.99 4.24
N GLU A 170 -14.22 -14.53 4.94
CA GLU A 170 -15.55 -15.10 4.83
C GLU A 170 -16.16 -14.87 3.45
N LEU A 171 -15.99 -13.67 2.87
CA LEU A 171 -16.47 -13.39 1.52
C LEU A 171 -15.83 -14.32 0.48
N THR A 172 -14.51 -14.52 0.54
CA THR A 172 -13.82 -15.43 -0.38
C THR A 172 -14.18 -16.89 -0.13
N ASN A 173 -14.42 -17.28 1.13
CA ASN A 173 -14.94 -18.61 1.45
C ASN A 173 -16.34 -18.82 0.87
N ILE A 174 -17.24 -17.83 0.99
CA ILE A 174 -18.58 -17.88 0.39
C ILE A 174 -18.46 -18.05 -1.14
N MET A 175 -17.55 -17.33 -1.80
CA MET A 175 -17.30 -17.53 -3.23
C MET A 175 -16.86 -18.97 -3.54
N ALA A 176 -15.96 -19.56 -2.75
CA ALA A 176 -15.56 -20.95 -2.91
C ALA A 176 -16.73 -21.93 -2.67
N GLN A 177 -17.54 -21.72 -1.64
CA GLN A 177 -18.74 -22.53 -1.36
C GLN A 177 -19.75 -22.49 -2.51
N LEU A 178 -19.93 -21.31 -3.12
CA LEU A 178 -20.84 -21.14 -4.26
C LEU A 178 -20.35 -21.84 -5.54
N GLN A 179 -19.04 -22.09 -5.68
CA GLN A 179 -18.53 -22.95 -6.75
C GLN A 179 -18.84 -24.44 -6.53
N GLY A 180 -18.89 -24.87 -5.26
CA GLY A 180 -19.14 -26.26 -4.86
C GLY A 180 -17.99 -27.23 -5.19
N GLY A 181 -18.18 -28.52 -4.89
CA GLY A 181 -17.17 -29.57 -5.13
C GLY A 181 -15.88 -29.38 -4.31
N ASP A 182 -14.76 -29.92 -4.81
CA ASP A 182 -13.47 -29.95 -4.09
C ASP A 182 -13.02 -28.55 -3.61
N ILE A 183 -13.29 -27.47 -4.37
CA ILE A 183 -12.87 -26.13 -3.95
C ILE A 183 -13.60 -25.66 -2.69
N ALA A 184 -14.88 -26.00 -2.53
CA ALA A 184 -15.64 -25.66 -1.34
C ALA A 184 -15.09 -26.38 -0.10
N GLU A 185 -14.75 -27.66 -0.23
CA GLU A 185 -14.22 -28.49 0.86
C GLU A 185 -12.79 -28.10 1.25
N GLU A 186 -11.93 -27.87 0.25
CA GLU A 186 -10.52 -27.58 0.47
C GLU A 186 -10.28 -26.12 0.90
N TYR A 187 -11.08 -25.16 0.41
CA TYR A 187 -10.90 -23.75 0.77
C TYR A 187 -11.27 -23.47 2.23
N ASP A 188 -12.35 -24.07 2.74
CA ASP A 188 -12.81 -23.82 4.10
C ASP A 188 -11.75 -24.20 5.15
N GLN A 189 -10.94 -25.24 4.86
CA GLN A 189 -9.87 -25.73 5.73
C GLN A 189 -8.67 -24.77 5.82
N VAL A 190 -8.47 -23.90 4.82
CA VAL A 190 -7.26 -23.08 4.69
C VAL A 190 -7.55 -21.59 4.49
N LYS A 191 -8.80 -21.15 4.58
CA LYS A 191 -9.25 -19.77 4.32
C LYS A 191 -8.44 -18.70 5.05
N ASP A 192 -7.93 -19.01 6.25
CA ASP A 192 -7.08 -18.12 7.06
C ASP A 192 -5.60 -18.06 6.62
N LEU A 193 -5.23 -18.79 5.56
CA LEU A 193 -3.86 -18.93 5.04
C LEU A 193 -3.72 -18.48 3.57
N THR A 194 -4.73 -17.81 3.01
CA THR A 194 -4.74 -17.43 1.59
C THR A 194 -4.21 -16.02 1.31
N GLY A 195 -3.46 -15.42 2.24
CA GLY A 195 -2.83 -14.10 2.07
C GLY A 195 -3.64 -12.91 2.60
N PHE A 196 -4.90 -13.12 2.99
CA PHE A 196 -5.80 -12.06 3.48
C PHE A 196 -5.75 -11.84 4.98
N ARG A 197 -5.10 -12.71 5.75
CA ARG A 197 -5.00 -12.54 7.19
C ARG A 197 -4.23 -11.26 7.49
N ASN A 198 -4.69 -10.49 8.47
CA ASN A 198 -4.14 -9.18 8.83
C ASN A 198 -4.20 -8.12 7.71
N SER A 199 -4.95 -8.31 6.61
CA SER A 199 -5.00 -7.33 5.49
C SER A 199 -5.35 -5.90 5.95
N HIS A 200 -6.24 -5.80 6.94
CA HIS A 200 -6.70 -4.55 7.54
C HIS A 200 -5.64 -3.80 8.36
N ILE A 201 -4.70 -4.51 8.99
CA ILE A 201 -3.58 -3.91 9.73
C ILE A 201 -2.30 -3.79 8.89
N ARG A 202 -2.14 -4.62 7.86
CA ARG A 202 -0.88 -4.72 7.10
C ARG A 202 -0.51 -3.41 6.42
N GLU A 203 -1.47 -2.76 5.76
CA GLU A 203 -1.25 -1.46 5.11
C GLU A 203 -0.94 -0.35 6.14
N ILE A 204 -1.56 -0.40 7.33
CA ILE A 204 -1.29 0.53 8.45
C ILE A 204 0.13 0.36 8.98
N GLU A 205 0.52 -0.86 9.32
CA GLU A 205 1.84 -1.19 9.86
C GLU A 205 2.96 -0.89 8.85
N LEU A 206 2.69 -1.07 7.55
CA LEU A 206 3.63 -0.69 6.49
C LEU A 206 3.74 0.82 6.32
N ALA A 207 2.65 1.58 6.50
CA ALA A 207 2.72 3.04 6.52
C ALA A 207 3.61 3.53 7.68
N GLU A 208 3.47 2.94 8.86
CA GLU A 208 4.31 3.25 10.01
C GLU A 208 5.78 2.84 9.77
N LEU A 209 6.00 1.64 9.22
CA LEU A 209 7.34 1.21 8.84
C LEU A 209 7.97 2.20 7.85
N ALA A 210 7.22 2.64 6.84
CA ALA A 210 7.70 3.60 5.85
C ALA A 210 8.14 4.92 6.50
N TRP A 211 7.40 5.44 7.49
CA TRP A 211 7.81 6.62 8.26
C TRP A 211 9.10 6.38 9.05
N GLN A 212 9.25 5.19 9.66
CA GLN A 212 10.42 4.85 10.46
C GLN A 212 11.69 4.66 9.61
N VAL A 213 11.58 3.95 8.48
CA VAL A 213 12.74 3.60 7.65
C VAL A 213 13.04 4.63 6.56
N GLY A 214 12.05 5.41 6.16
CA GLY A 214 12.12 6.35 5.05
C GLY A 214 12.60 5.70 3.75
N GLY A 215 13.31 6.49 2.94
CA GLY A 215 14.09 5.96 1.83
C GLY A 215 13.23 5.56 0.62
N ALA A 216 13.53 4.41 0.01
CA ALA A 216 12.84 3.97 -1.19
C ALA A 216 11.39 3.55 -0.91
N MET A 217 11.10 2.95 0.25
CA MET A 217 9.74 2.60 0.68
C MET A 217 8.84 3.82 0.80
N GLU A 218 9.30 4.86 1.51
CA GLU A 218 8.55 6.12 1.64
C GLU A 218 8.36 6.79 0.27
N ARG A 219 9.40 6.77 -0.57
CA ARG A 219 9.35 7.38 -1.91
C ARG A 219 8.32 6.72 -2.81
N ILE A 220 8.36 5.38 -2.91
CA ILE A 220 7.49 4.62 -3.81
C ILE A 220 6.05 4.55 -3.31
N SER A 221 5.79 4.74 -2.03
CA SER A 221 4.42 4.62 -1.49
C SER A 221 3.59 5.88 -1.74
N ALA A 222 2.27 5.73 -1.83
CA ALA A 222 1.36 6.84 -1.61
C ALA A 222 1.61 7.45 -0.23
N LYS A 223 1.65 8.78 -0.15
CA LYS A 223 1.86 9.45 1.15
C LYS A 223 0.71 9.13 2.08
N VAL A 224 1.04 8.62 3.25
CA VAL A 224 0.10 8.45 4.36
C VAL A 224 0.28 9.62 5.32
N TYR A 225 -0.76 10.44 5.47
CA TYR A 225 -0.78 11.56 6.41
C TYR A 225 -1.27 11.13 7.79
N ASN A 226 -2.10 10.10 7.90
CA ASN A 226 -2.48 9.58 9.21
C ASN A 226 -2.95 8.14 9.12
N VAL A 227 -2.90 7.44 10.25
CA VAL A 227 -3.52 6.14 10.43
C VAL A 227 -4.47 6.23 11.62
N LEU A 228 -5.56 5.48 11.53
CA LEU A 228 -6.52 5.30 12.61
C LEU A 228 -6.61 3.81 12.87
N ARG A 229 -6.30 3.41 14.09
CA ARG A 229 -6.41 2.04 14.57
C ARG A 229 -7.08 2.04 15.93
N ASN A 230 -8.20 1.36 16.02
CA ASN A 230 -8.86 1.03 17.28
C ASN A 230 -9.24 -0.45 17.23
N ASP A 231 -8.48 -1.29 17.95
CA ASP A 231 -8.70 -2.73 17.96
C ASP A 231 -9.98 -3.10 18.72
N SER A 232 -10.35 -2.37 19.78
CA SER A 232 -11.55 -2.66 20.59
C SER A 232 -12.85 -2.39 19.82
N GLN A 233 -12.85 -1.33 19.00
CA GLN A 233 -13.97 -0.95 18.14
C GLN A 233 -13.85 -1.48 16.70
N GLN A 234 -12.81 -2.26 16.39
CA GLN A 234 -12.52 -2.81 15.06
C GLN A 234 -12.48 -1.73 13.96
N LEU A 235 -11.93 -0.56 14.27
CA LEU A 235 -11.86 0.58 13.36
C LEU A 235 -10.44 0.74 12.81
N TYR A 236 -10.32 0.59 11.50
CA TYR A 236 -9.04 0.67 10.79
C TYR A 236 -9.19 1.61 9.59
N ALA A 237 -8.37 2.66 9.52
CA ALA A 237 -8.35 3.55 8.38
C ALA A 237 -6.98 4.18 8.12
N LEU A 238 -6.74 4.56 6.87
CA LEU A 238 -5.60 5.35 6.45
C LEU A 238 -6.08 6.69 5.85
N CYS A 239 -5.42 7.79 6.19
CA CYS A 239 -5.56 9.05 5.50
C CYS A 239 -4.40 9.20 4.52
N LEU A 240 -4.71 9.17 3.22
CA LEU A 240 -3.77 9.13 2.12
C LEU A 240 -3.78 10.45 1.34
N GLU A 241 -2.70 10.73 0.62
CA GLU A 241 -2.71 11.75 -0.42
C GLU A 241 -3.76 11.45 -1.49
N TYR A 242 -4.38 12.50 -2.02
CA TYR A 242 -5.32 12.34 -3.11
C TYR A 242 -4.59 12.24 -4.45
N LEU A 243 -4.61 11.04 -5.04
CA LEU A 243 -4.07 10.75 -6.36
C LEU A 243 -5.18 10.94 -7.40
N ASN A 244 -5.06 11.94 -8.28
CA ASN A 244 -6.07 12.20 -9.31
C ASN A 244 -5.43 12.75 -10.61
N PRO A 245 -5.52 12.03 -11.74
CA PRO A 245 -4.96 12.48 -13.02
C PRO A 245 -5.48 13.86 -13.46
N ALA A 246 -6.72 14.23 -13.12
CA ALA A 246 -7.31 15.53 -13.46
C ALA A 246 -6.61 16.71 -12.76
N LEU A 247 -5.91 16.46 -11.64
CA LEU A 247 -5.08 17.45 -10.96
C LEU A 247 -3.65 17.51 -11.52
N GLY A 248 -3.34 16.68 -12.53
CA GLY A 248 -2.01 16.60 -13.15
C GLY A 248 -0.91 16.13 -12.20
N ASN A 249 -1.25 15.47 -11.09
CA ASN A 249 -0.27 14.98 -10.10
C ASN A 249 0.19 13.55 -10.37
N ILE A 250 -0.56 12.80 -11.18
CA ILE A 250 -0.25 11.42 -11.56
C ILE A 250 -0.63 11.13 -13.02
N THR A 251 -0.11 10.02 -13.54
CA THR A 251 -0.55 9.35 -14.77
C THR A 251 -0.69 7.84 -14.53
N HIS A 252 -1.23 7.08 -15.50
CA HIS A 252 -1.34 5.60 -15.46
C HIS A 252 -2.29 4.99 -14.41
N MET A 253 -2.98 5.79 -13.58
CA MET A 253 -3.92 5.27 -12.58
C MET A 253 -5.03 4.42 -13.22
N ASN A 254 -5.32 3.25 -12.63
CA ASN A 254 -6.36 2.32 -13.09
C ASN A 254 -6.28 1.97 -14.59
N SER A 255 -5.07 1.91 -15.14
CA SER A 255 -4.83 1.73 -16.58
C SER A 255 -4.88 0.27 -17.04
N THR A 256 -5.43 -0.65 -16.25
CA THR A 256 -5.41 -2.09 -16.54
C THR A 256 -6.03 -2.44 -17.89
N GLU A 257 -7.16 -1.83 -18.24
CA GLU A 257 -7.81 -2.10 -19.53
C GLU A 257 -7.02 -1.53 -20.72
N THR A 258 -6.40 -0.36 -20.53
CA THR A 258 -5.65 0.35 -21.59
C THR A 258 -4.14 0.16 -21.50
N ALA A 259 -3.68 -0.81 -20.70
CA ALA A 259 -2.28 -0.89 -20.26
C ALA A 259 -1.28 -0.91 -21.42
N LEU A 260 -1.61 -1.62 -22.50
CA LEU A 260 -0.75 -1.76 -23.68
C LEU A 260 -0.55 -0.45 -24.47
N SER A 261 -1.49 0.48 -24.38
CA SER A 261 -1.38 1.81 -24.98
C SER A 261 -0.90 2.87 -24.01
N THR A 262 -1.09 2.63 -22.71
CA THR A 262 -0.76 3.61 -21.67
C THR A 262 0.69 3.50 -21.22
N TRP A 263 1.21 2.28 -21.04
CA TRP A 263 2.58 2.04 -20.54
C TRP A 263 3.57 1.95 -21.70
N SER A 264 4.43 2.95 -21.83
CA SER A 264 5.56 2.91 -22.75
C SER A 264 6.73 2.08 -22.19
N ALA A 265 7.73 1.81 -23.03
CA ALA A 265 8.95 1.14 -22.57
C ALA A 265 9.65 1.94 -21.45
N ASP A 266 9.72 3.27 -21.59
CA ASP A 266 10.35 4.15 -20.60
C ASP A 266 9.60 4.13 -19.26
N ASP A 267 8.27 4.06 -19.29
CA ASP A 267 7.44 3.93 -18.07
C ASP A 267 7.73 2.61 -17.34
N ILE A 268 7.87 1.51 -18.09
CA ILE A 268 8.20 0.19 -17.53
C ILE A 268 9.62 0.22 -16.94
N HIS A 269 10.61 0.81 -17.62
CA HIS A 269 11.96 0.98 -17.08
C HIS A 269 11.95 1.81 -15.79
N LEU A 270 11.21 2.91 -15.77
CA LEU A 270 11.07 3.77 -14.60
C LEU A 270 10.45 3.02 -13.42
N ALA A 271 9.35 2.31 -13.64
CA ALA A 271 8.69 1.52 -12.60
C ALA A 271 9.63 0.43 -12.06
N LEU A 272 10.32 -0.31 -12.93
CA LEU A 272 11.25 -1.35 -12.50
C LEU A 272 12.48 -0.81 -11.79
N ARG A 273 12.98 0.37 -12.16
CA ARG A 273 14.08 1.06 -11.47
C ARG A 273 13.69 1.41 -10.03
N ASP A 274 12.53 2.03 -9.87
CA ASP A 274 12.05 2.48 -8.56
C ASP A 274 11.66 1.28 -7.67
N LEU A 275 11.03 0.27 -8.25
CA LEU A 275 10.76 -1.01 -7.59
C LEU A 275 12.06 -1.69 -7.14
N ALA A 276 13.10 -1.69 -7.98
CA ALA A 276 14.40 -2.25 -7.62
C ALA A 276 15.06 -1.49 -6.45
N SER A 277 14.89 -0.17 -6.38
CA SER A 277 15.34 0.62 -5.23
C SER A 277 14.62 0.24 -3.93
N PHE A 278 13.30 0.00 -4.01
CA PHE A 278 12.50 -0.50 -2.90
C PHE A 278 12.96 -1.90 -2.48
N HIS A 279 13.05 -2.85 -3.41
CA HIS A 279 13.54 -4.20 -3.14
C HIS A 279 14.95 -4.20 -2.54
N ALA A 280 15.86 -3.35 -3.01
CA ALA A 280 17.21 -3.24 -2.44
C ALA A 280 17.20 -2.82 -0.97
N GLN A 281 16.24 -1.98 -0.55
CA GLN A 281 16.14 -1.49 0.83
C GLN A 281 15.92 -2.61 1.84
N PHE A 282 15.28 -3.71 1.45
CA PHE A 282 14.95 -4.86 2.30
C PHE A 282 15.67 -6.16 1.89
N LEU A 283 16.40 -6.17 0.76
CA LEU A 283 17.07 -7.37 0.27
C LEU A 283 18.06 -7.91 1.30
N GLY A 284 17.92 -9.19 1.64
CA GLY A 284 18.78 -9.87 2.61
C GLY A 284 18.48 -9.54 4.08
N GLN A 285 17.37 -8.84 4.35
CA GLN A 285 16.82 -8.65 5.70
C GLN A 285 15.68 -9.64 5.97
N GLU A 286 15.71 -10.81 5.34
CA GLU A 286 14.64 -11.81 5.41
C GLU A 286 14.23 -12.13 6.84
N LYS A 287 15.19 -12.39 7.74
CA LYS A 287 14.90 -12.65 9.15
C LYS A 287 14.07 -11.54 9.80
N ARG A 288 14.44 -10.27 9.56
CA ARG A 288 13.73 -9.10 10.08
C ARG A 288 12.30 -9.02 9.51
N ILE A 289 12.12 -9.34 8.23
CA ILE A 289 10.79 -9.31 7.59
C ILE A 289 9.92 -10.45 8.11
N LEU A 290 10.47 -11.65 8.29
CA LEU A 290 9.75 -12.81 8.82
C LEU A 290 9.33 -12.63 10.29
N GLU A 291 10.02 -11.77 11.04
CA GLU A 291 9.67 -11.38 12.42
C GLU A 291 8.54 -10.34 12.48
N MET A 292 8.13 -9.73 11.36
CA MET A 292 6.99 -8.80 11.31
C MET A 292 5.68 -9.59 11.37
N SER A 293 5.09 -9.68 12.57
CA SER A 293 3.90 -10.50 12.85
C SER A 293 2.64 -10.09 12.07
N PHE A 294 2.57 -8.86 11.56
CA PHE A 294 1.47 -8.37 10.73
C PHE A 294 1.55 -8.85 9.26
N LEU A 295 2.69 -9.40 8.82
CA LEU A 295 2.84 -9.98 7.49
C LEU A 295 2.43 -11.45 7.48
N GLU A 296 1.68 -11.86 6.45
CA GLU A 296 1.45 -13.27 6.14
C GLU A 296 2.48 -13.72 5.12
N ASN A 297 3.55 -14.34 5.60
CA ASN A 297 4.67 -14.72 4.76
C ASN A 297 4.47 -16.13 4.20
N PRO A 298 4.44 -16.31 2.87
CA PRO A 298 4.35 -17.64 2.29
C PRO A 298 5.63 -18.43 2.54
N THR A 299 5.45 -19.70 2.91
CA THR A 299 6.54 -20.61 3.23
C THR A 299 6.31 -21.97 2.56
N ARG A 300 7.37 -22.73 2.39
CA ARG A 300 7.32 -24.10 1.86
C ARG A 300 6.35 -25.00 2.64
N PRO A 301 6.33 -25.04 3.99
CA PRO A 301 5.31 -25.78 4.74
C PRO A 301 3.89 -25.29 4.45
N MET A 302 3.67 -23.98 4.38
CA MET A 302 2.36 -23.40 4.09
C MET A 302 1.85 -23.81 2.70
N MET A 303 2.73 -23.83 1.70
CA MET A 303 2.37 -24.23 0.34
C MET A 303 2.00 -25.71 0.21
N LYS A 304 2.57 -26.57 1.07
CA LYS A 304 2.13 -27.98 1.14
C LYS A 304 0.69 -28.10 1.59
N VAL A 305 0.29 -27.26 2.55
CA VAL A 305 -1.06 -27.22 3.13
C VAL A 305 -2.05 -26.62 2.13
N LEU A 306 -1.66 -25.54 1.44
CA LEU A 306 -2.52 -24.83 0.48
C LEU A 306 -2.69 -25.53 -0.87
N ARG A 307 -1.79 -26.46 -1.22
CA ARG A 307 -1.77 -27.12 -2.53
C ARG A 307 -3.12 -27.73 -2.95
N PRO A 308 -3.82 -28.55 -2.13
CA PRO A 308 -5.09 -29.16 -2.55
C PRO A 308 -6.12 -28.11 -2.97
N THR A 309 -6.22 -27.01 -2.23
CA THR A 309 -7.10 -25.87 -2.52
C THR A 309 -6.78 -25.22 -3.86
N TYR A 310 -5.51 -24.92 -4.13
CA TYR A 310 -5.12 -24.32 -5.42
C TYR A 310 -5.26 -25.31 -6.59
N GLU A 311 -5.03 -26.61 -6.38
CA GLU A 311 -5.32 -27.62 -7.40
C GLU A 311 -6.81 -27.66 -7.73
N ALA A 312 -7.68 -27.59 -6.72
CA ALA A 312 -9.13 -27.52 -6.89
C ALA A 312 -9.55 -26.25 -7.65
N MET A 313 -8.95 -25.09 -7.34
CA MET A 313 -9.19 -23.84 -8.08
C MET A 313 -8.82 -23.97 -9.56
N VAL A 314 -7.62 -24.50 -9.86
CA VAL A 314 -7.17 -24.66 -11.26
C VAL A 314 -8.09 -25.60 -12.05
N LYS A 315 -8.46 -26.74 -11.46
CA LYS A 315 -9.39 -27.69 -12.08
C LYS A 315 -10.76 -27.06 -12.32
N THR A 316 -11.26 -26.30 -11.35
CA THR A 316 -12.56 -25.61 -11.43
C THR A 316 -12.56 -24.54 -12.52
N ASN A 317 -11.51 -23.70 -12.57
CA ASN A 317 -11.35 -22.69 -13.59
C ASN A 317 -11.31 -23.29 -15.00
N HIS A 318 -10.52 -24.35 -15.21
CA HIS A 318 -10.47 -25.06 -16.50
C HIS A 318 -11.81 -25.67 -16.89
N LYS A 319 -12.53 -26.26 -15.93
CA LYS A 319 -13.85 -26.85 -16.16
C LYS A 319 -14.89 -25.78 -16.55
N ASN A 320 -14.87 -24.64 -15.87
CA ASN A 320 -15.85 -23.58 -16.06
C ASN A 320 -15.60 -22.79 -17.35
N ASP A 321 -14.33 -22.56 -17.69
CA ASP A 321 -13.94 -21.81 -18.88
C ASP A 321 -12.64 -22.39 -19.49
N PRO A 322 -12.75 -23.47 -20.29
CA PRO A 322 -11.60 -24.15 -20.87
C PRO A 322 -10.89 -23.35 -21.96
N ASP A 323 -11.55 -22.33 -22.53
CA ASP A 323 -10.95 -21.43 -23.51
C ASP A 323 -10.08 -20.38 -22.82
N LEU A 324 -10.53 -19.86 -21.68
CA LEU A 324 -9.80 -18.90 -20.86
C LEU A 324 -8.66 -19.56 -20.07
N PHE A 325 -8.94 -20.68 -19.41
CA PHE A 325 -7.98 -21.50 -18.69
C PHE A 325 -7.64 -22.72 -19.54
N THR A 326 -6.80 -22.52 -20.57
CA THR A 326 -6.48 -23.57 -21.54
C THR A 326 -5.93 -24.83 -20.89
N GLN A 327 -6.03 -25.97 -21.59
CA GLN A 327 -5.41 -27.22 -21.16
C GLN A 327 -3.89 -27.06 -20.93
N PHE A 328 -3.21 -26.29 -21.79
CA PHE A 328 -1.78 -26.04 -21.65
C PHE A 328 -1.48 -25.32 -20.32
N LEU A 329 -2.18 -24.21 -20.06
CA LEU A 329 -1.94 -23.40 -18.87
C LEU A 329 -2.26 -24.19 -17.59
N SER A 330 -3.45 -24.80 -17.55
CA SER A 330 -3.93 -25.56 -16.39
C SER A 330 -3.00 -26.74 -16.06
N GLN A 331 -2.50 -27.46 -17.06
CA GLN A 331 -1.57 -28.57 -16.84
C GLN A 331 -0.22 -28.10 -16.27
N HIS A 332 0.28 -26.94 -16.69
CA HIS A 332 1.52 -26.38 -16.12
C HIS A 332 1.31 -25.88 -14.69
N MET A 333 0.17 -25.25 -14.39
CA MET A 333 -0.16 -24.83 -13.01
C MET A 333 -0.25 -26.05 -12.08
N LEU A 334 -0.91 -27.13 -12.51
CA LEU A 334 -0.99 -28.38 -11.74
C LEU A 334 0.38 -29.05 -11.58
N ASP A 335 1.24 -29.05 -12.61
CA ASP A 335 2.62 -29.56 -12.51
C ASP A 335 3.45 -28.75 -11.50
N TYR A 336 3.33 -27.42 -11.52
CA TYR A 336 3.94 -26.55 -10.52
C TYR A 336 3.46 -26.89 -9.10
N LEU A 337 2.15 -27.02 -8.90
CA LEU A 337 1.57 -27.31 -7.59
C LEU A 337 2.02 -28.68 -7.06
N ALA A 338 1.99 -29.72 -7.90
CA ALA A 338 2.46 -31.07 -7.56
C ALA A 338 3.92 -31.08 -7.08
N HIS A 339 4.73 -30.15 -7.59
CA HIS A 339 6.16 -30.01 -7.30
C HIS A 339 6.51 -28.76 -6.49
N SER A 340 5.50 -28.13 -5.88
CA SER A 340 5.62 -26.88 -5.11
C SER A 340 6.69 -26.97 -4.02
N ASP A 341 6.86 -28.13 -3.40
CA ASP A 341 7.89 -28.39 -2.37
C ASP A 341 9.32 -28.07 -2.86
N GLU A 342 9.67 -28.49 -4.08
CA GLU A 342 10.99 -28.29 -4.65
C GLU A 342 11.18 -26.85 -5.17
N TYR A 343 10.13 -26.29 -5.77
CA TYR A 343 10.16 -24.91 -6.25
C TYR A 343 10.25 -23.91 -5.11
N TRP A 344 9.48 -24.12 -4.04
CA TRP A 344 9.57 -23.30 -2.83
C TRP A 344 10.91 -23.48 -2.11
N ALA A 345 11.50 -24.68 -2.11
CA ALA A 345 12.88 -24.84 -1.64
C ALA A 345 13.89 -24.01 -2.45
N THR A 346 13.60 -23.69 -3.71
CA THR A 346 14.42 -22.80 -4.53
C THR A 346 14.13 -21.33 -4.25
N LEU A 347 12.86 -20.96 -4.09
CA LEU A 347 12.46 -19.60 -3.71
C LEU A 347 13.02 -19.20 -2.32
N GLU A 348 12.92 -20.07 -1.32
CA GLU A 348 13.43 -19.82 0.04
C GLU A 348 14.96 -19.77 0.12
N ARG A 349 15.68 -20.43 -0.80
CA ARG A 349 17.15 -20.30 -0.91
C ARG A 349 17.59 -19.08 -1.70
N SER A 350 16.69 -18.48 -2.46
CA SER A 350 16.98 -17.31 -3.27
C SER A 350 16.92 -16.04 -2.40
N PRO A 351 17.66 -14.97 -2.73
CA PRO A 351 17.57 -13.73 -1.97
C PRO A 351 16.15 -13.16 -1.96
N ARG A 352 15.52 -13.10 -0.78
CA ARG A 352 14.20 -12.52 -0.58
C ARG A 352 14.27 -11.11 -0.03
N THR A 353 13.17 -10.40 -0.24
CA THR A 353 12.96 -9.01 0.15
C THR A 353 11.50 -8.79 0.52
N LEU A 354 11.15 -7.59 0.99
CA LEU A 354 9.77 -7.16 1.11
C LEU A 354 9.26 -6.82 -0.29
N ILE A 355 8.16 -7.43 -0.70
CA ILE A 355 7.49 -7.18 -1.99
C ILE A 355 6.14 -6.51 -1.76
N HIS A 356 5.56 -5.91 -2.80
CA HIS A 356 4.19 -5.39 -2.77
C HIS A 356 3.14 -6.52 -2.76
N GLY A 357 3.37 -7.61 -3.52
CA GLY A 357 2.53 -8.82 -3.49
C GLY A 357 1.23 -8.78 -4.32
N ASP A 358 0.91 -7.60 -4.86
CA ASP A 358 -0.16 -7.35 -5.84
C ASP A 358 0.26 -6.24 -6.82
N PHE A 359 1.48 -6.35 -7.37
CA PHE A 359 2.14 -5.27 -8.10
C PHE A 359 1.69 -5.20 -9.57
N ASN A 360 0.47 -4.72 -9.79
CA ASN A 360 -0.15 -4.57 -11.09
C ASN A 360 -0.70 -3.16 -11.33
N THR A 361 -1.18 -2.89 -12.55
CA THR A 361 -1.59 -1.53 -12.99
C THR A 361 -2.83 -0.96 -12.30
N ARG A 362 -3.50 -1.73 -11.43
CA ARG A 362 -4.56 -1.24 -10.54
C ARG A 362 -4.02 -0.60 -9.26
N ASN A 363 -2.78 -0.95 -8.88
CA ASN A 363 -2.18 -0.62 -7.58
C ASN A 363 -0.94 0.27 -7.72
N ILE A 364 -0.65 0.74 -8.94
CA ILE A 364 0.46 1.64 -9.21
C ILE A 364 0.04 2.77 -10.16
N CYS A 365 0.76 3.86 -10.08
CA CYS A 365 0.68 4.99 -11.00
C CYS A 365 2.06 5.67 -11.09
N LEU A 366 2.22 6.62 -12.02
CA LEU A 366 3.41 7.46 -12.06
C LEU A 366 3.08 8.84 -11.51
N ARG A 367 3.73 9.22 -10.41
CA ARG A 367 3.65 10.55 -9.81
C ARG A 367 4.47 11.53 -10.63
N LEU A 368 3.91 12.70 -10.89
CA LEU A 368 4.58 13.81 -11.56
C LEU A 368 5.04 14.85 -10.54
N ASP A 369 6.32 15.21 -10.59
CA ASP A 369 6.78 16.46 -10.01
C ASP A 369 6.44 17.60 -10.98
N GLN A 370 5.46 18.42 -10.63
CA GLN A 370 5.01 19.53 -11.47
C GLN A 370 6.06 20.63 -11.68
N THR A 371 7.08 20.71 -10.81
CA THR A 371 8.16 21.70 -10.92
C THR A 371 9.23 21.23 -11.88
N THR A 372 9.62 19.95 -11.80
CA THR A 372 10.73 19.40 -12.59
C THR A 372 10.30 18.60 -13.82
N GLY A 373 9.02 18.22 -13.90
CA GLY A 373 8.50 17.27 -14.88
C GLY A 373 8.95 15.84 -14.65
N ALA A 374 9.71 15.57 -13.57
CA ALA A 374 10.21 14.22 -13.28
C ALA A 374 9.06 13.29 -12.88
N GLN A 375 9.14 12.05 -13.35
CA GLN A 375 8.22 11.00 -12.97
C GLN A 375 8.84 10.07 -11.92
N GLN A 376 7.98 9.53 -11.07
CA GLN A 376 8.36 8.54 -10.08
C GLN A 376 7.24 7.52 -9.90
N LEU A 377 7.59 6.25 -9.70
CA LEU A 377 6.62 5.24 -9.34
C LEU A 377 5.95 5.56 -8.00
N CYS A 378 4.62 5.41 -7.97
CA CYS A 378 3.78 5.49 -6.79
C CYS A 378 2.91 4.23 -6.70
N ALA A 379 3.13 3.41 -5.67
CA ALA A 379 2.41 2.19 -5.36
C ALA A 379 1.51 2.40 -4.13
N TYR A 380 0.33 1.79 -4.18
CA TYR A 380 -0.71 1.89 -3.17
C TYR A 380 -1.40 0.54 -3.02
N ASP A 381 -2.13 0.35 -1.92
CA ASP A 381 -2.74 -0.93 -1.55
C ASP A 381 -1.72 -2.02 -1.19
N TRP A 382 -0.93 -1.73 -0.15
CA TRP A 382 0.10 -2.63 0.39
C TRP A 382 -0.47 -3.79 1.21
N GLU A 383 -1.77 -4.06 1.13
CA GLU A 383 -2.46 -5.03 1.96
C GLU A 383 -2.06 -6.49 1.67
N LEU A 384 -1.32 -6.75 0.58
CA LEU A 384 -0.82 -8.07 0.17
C LEU A 384 0.71 -8.21 0.26
N ALA A 385 1.39 -7.23 0.83
CA ALA A 385 2.83 -7.25 0.98
C ALA A 385 3.32 -8.43 1.83
N CYS A 386 4.47 -9.01 1.47
CA CYS A 386 5.04 -10.15 2.18
C CYS A 386 6.53 -10.29 1.89
N CYS A 387 7.18 -11.24 2.56
CA CYS A 387 8.54 -11.66 2.23
C CYS A 387 8.54 -12.64 1.05
N HIS A 388 9.16 -12.23 -0.06
CA HIS A 388 9.25 -13.07 -1.25
C HIS A 388 10.49 -12.74 -2.09
N VAL A 389 10.74 -13.50 -3.16
CA VAL A 389 11.73 -13.13 -4.18
C VAL A 389 11.27 -11.88 -4.94
N PRO A 390 12.17 -10.92 -5.25
CA PRO A 390 11.82 -9.66 -5.91
C PRO A 390 11.20 -9.83 -7.30
N GLN A 391 11.49 -10.95 -7.97
CA GLN A 391 10.94 -11.28 -9.27
C GLN A 391 9.42 -11.42 -9.26
N ARG A 392 8.80 -11.68 -8.11
CA ARG A 392 7.36 -11.89 -7.99
C ARG A 392 6.54 -10.65 -8.35
N ASP A 393 6.97 -9.46 -7.94
CA ASP A 393 6.36 -8.20 -8.36
C ASP A 393 6.67 -7.90 -9.84
N VAL A 394 7.88 -8.23 -10.30
CA VAL A 394 8.31 -7.99 -11.70
C VAL A 394 7.45 -8.78 -12.67
N VAL A 395 7.29 -10.10 -12.47
CA VAL A 395 6.53 -10.94 -13.39
C VAL A 395 5.05 -10.55 -13.40
N GLU A 396 4.50 -10.11 -12.26
CA GLU A 396 3.13 -9.62 -12.19
C GLU A 396 2.96 -8.34 -13.01
N LEU A 397 3.82 -7.33 -12.82
CA LEU A 397 3.75 -6.11 -13.63
C LEU A 397 3.82 -6.45 -15.12
N LEU A 398 4.80 -7.26 -15.53
CA LEU A 398 5.04 -7.62 -16.93
C LEU A 398 3.85 -8.36 -17.55
N SER A 399 3.14 -9.20 -16.77
CA SER A 399 1.88 -9.82 -17.22
C SER A 399 0.80 -8.78 -17.56
N PHE A 400 0.80 -7.62 -16.89
CA PHE A 400 -0.19 -6.56 -17.09
C PHE A 400 0.18 -5.55 -18.19
N VAL A 401 1.46 -5.23 -18.36
CA VAL A 401 1.89 -4.14 -19.26
C VAL A 401 2.42 -4.63 -20.61
N LEU A 402 2.80 -5.90 -20.74
CA LEU A 402 3.29 -6.44 -22.01
C LEU A 402 2.19 -7.18 -22.78
N PRO A 403 2.19 -7.09 -24.12
CA PRO A 403 1.26 -7.85 -24.95
C PRO A 403 1.59 -9.35 -24.89
N PRO A 404 0.59 -10.24 -25.09
CA PRO A 404 0.83 -11.67 -25.22
C PRO A 404 1.90 -11.99 -26.27
N GLY A 405 2.85 -12.85 -25.92
CA GLY A 405 3.95 -13.26 -26.82
C GLY A 405 5.13 -12.28 -26.89
N SER A 406 5.13 -11.20 -26.11
CA SER A 406 6.23 -10.23 -26.07
C SER A 406 7.61 -10.88 -25.88
N THR A 407 8.59 -10.45 -26.68
CA THR A 407 10.01 -10.82 -26.59
C THR A 407 10.77 -10.10 -25.50
N GLU A 408 10.16 -9.08 -24.90
CA GLU A 408 10.85 -8.11 -24.03
C GLU A 408 10.98 -8.57 -22.57
N TRP A 409 10.31 -9.65 -22.18
CA TRP A 409 10.35 -10.17 -20.81
C TRP A 409 11.78 -10.37 -20.28
N PRO A 410 12.71 -11.05 -20.98
CA PRO A 410 14.08 -11.21 -20.51
C PRO A 410 14.81 -9.88 -20.33
N HIS A 411 14.55 -8.90 -21.22
CA HIS A 411 15.14 -7.57 -21.13
C HIS A 411 14.71 -6.85 -19.84
N TYR A 412 13.42 -6.81 -19.55
CA TYR A 412 12.91 -6.15 -18.34
C TYR A 412 13.30 -6.86 -17.04
N ILE A 413 13.33 -8.20 -17.04
CA ILE A 413 13.81 -8.99 -15.89
C ILE A 413 15.29 -8.68 -15.62
N GLU A 414 16.13 -8.65 -16.66
CA GLU A 414 17.55 -8.30 -16.52
C GLU A 414 17.75 -6.84 -16.12
N TYR A 415 16.96 -5.92 -16.68
CA TYR A 415 16.98 -4.52 -16.30
C TYR A 415 16.70 -4.33 -14.81
N HIS A 416 15.66 -4.98 -14.28
CA HIS A 416 15.34 -4.94 -12.86
C HIS A 416 16.51 -5.49 -12.00
N ARG A 417 17.12 -6.61 -12.41
CA ARG A 417 18.29 -7.19 -11.73
C ARG A 417 19.47 -6.21 -11.65
N LEU A 418 19.78 -5.53 -12.76
CA LEU A 418 20.84 -4.52 -12.83
C LEU A 418 20.50 -3.29 -11.97
N ALA A 419 19.27 -2.79 -12.04
CA ALA A 419 18.81 -1.69 -11.20
C ALA A 419 18.85 -2.03 -9.71
N LEU A 420 18.57 -3.28 -9.34
CA LEU A 420 18.66 -3.80 -7.97
C LEU A 420 20.10 -3.79 -7.49
N GLN A 421 21.04 -4.20 -8.35
CA GLN A 421 22.47 -4.16 -8.06
C GLN A 421 22.97 -2.73 -7.82
N VAL A 422 22.64 -1.80 -8.73
CA VAL A 422 23.01 -0.38 -8.60
C VAL A 422 22.45 0.22 -7.31
N SER A 423 21.19 -0.09 -6.99
CA SER A 423 20.52 0.41 -5.78
C SER A 423 21.19 -0.10 -4.51
N LEU A 424 21.56 -1.39 -4.47
CA LEU A 424 22.25 -1.99 -3.33
C LEU A 424 23.66 -1.41 -3.14
N GLU A 425 24.40 -1.20 -4.23
CA GLU A 425 25.72 -0.56 -4.20
C GLU A 425 25.64 0.89 -3.70
N SER A 426 24.62 1.64 -4.14
CA SER A 426 24.36 3.00 -3.66
C SER A 426 24.07 3.01 -2.16
N GLN A 427 23.19 2.13 -1.67
CA GLN A 427 22.85 2.05 -0.25
C GLN A 427 24.05 1.68 0.64
N ARG A 428 24.94 0.80 0.17
CA ARG A 428 26.19 0.44 0.87
C ARG A 428 27.12 1.64 1.04
N LYS A 429 27.28 2.45 0.00
CA LYS A 429 28.11 3.67 0.05
C LYS A 429 27.58 4.68 1.06
N HIS A 430 26.27 4.85 1.15
CA HIS A 430 25.65 5.84 2.04
C HIS A 430 25.60 5.40 3.51
N THR A 431 25.39 4.11 3.78
CA THR A 431 25.19 3.62 5.16
C THR A 431 26.47 3.18 5.85
N GLY A 432 27.58 2.99 5.11
CA GLY A 432 28.82 2.41 5.63
C GLY A 432 28.67 0.98 6.18
N SER A 433 27.48 0.40 6.07
CA SER A 433 27.13 -0.90 6.61
C SER A 433 27.26 -1.97 5.53
N VAL A 434 27.86 -3.09 5.89
CA VAL A 434 27.91 -4.30 5.06
C VAL A 434 26.55 -4.97 5.12
N ARG A 435 25.52 -4.36 4.52
CA ARG A 435 24.21 -5.01 4.39
C ARG A 435 24.37 -6.30 3.56
N HIS A 436 23.88 -7.39 4.14
CA HIS A 436 23.97 -8.76 3.61
C HIS A 436 22.92 -9.02 2.52
N GLY A 437 23.03 -8.34 1.38
CA GLY A 437 22.27 -8.68 0.16
C GLY A 437 23.21 -9.12 -0.95
N ARG A 438 22.90 -10.20 -1.66
CA ARG A 438 23.56 -10.53 -2.94
C ARG A 438 22.51 -10.45 -4.03
N VAL A 439 22.86 -9.80 -5.13
CA VAL A 439 22.09 -9.92 -6.38
C VAL A 439 22.59 -11.18 -7.10
N PRO A 440 21.71 -12.12 -7.46
CA PRO A 440 22.07 -13.30 -8.24
C PRO A 440 22.68 -12.95 -9.60
N SER A 441 23.35 -13.92 -10.23
CA SER A 441 23.75 -13.80 -11.63
C SER A 441 22.52 -13.69 -12.54
N SER A 442 22.70 -13.21 -13.78
CA SER A 442 21.60 -13.08 -14.75
C SER A 442 20.82 -14.39 -14.96
N MET A 443 21.54 -15.51 -15.09
CA MET A 443 20.93 -16.84 -15.26
C MET A 443 20.15 -17.28 -14.01
N GLU A 444 20.74 -17.19 -12.81
CA GLU A 444 20.05 -17.52 -11.56
C GLU A 444 18.79 -16.66 -11.36
N TYR A 445 18.89 -15.36 -11.65
CA TYR A 445 17.80 -14.42 -11.49
C TYR A 445 16.63 -14.74 -12.43
N TYR A 446 16.94 -15.09 -13.68
CA TYR A 446 15.96 -15.46 -14.70
C TYR A 446 15.29 -16.80 -14.38
N GLU A 447 16.03 -17.81 -13.91
CA GLU A 447 15.42 -19.09 -13.50
C GLU A 447 14.45 -18.92 -12.33
N VAL A 448 14.80 -18.09 -11.34
CA VAL A 448 13.89 -17.74 -10.24
C VAL A 448 12.67 -16.96 -10.75
N ALA A 449 12.83 -16.11 -11.78
CA ALA A 449 11.70 -15.42 -12.40
C ALA A 449 10.70 -16.39 -13.05
N LYS A 450 11.16 -17.49 -13.65
CA LYS A 450 10.26 -18.54 -14.19
C LYS A 450 9.42 -19.18 -13.08
N ILE A 451 10.06 -19.50 -11.95
CA ILE A 451 9.37 -20.08 -10.80
C ILE A 451 8.37 -19.06 -10.22
N ALA A 452 8.76 -17.79 -10.11
CA ALA A 452 7.88 -16.72 -9.64
C ALA A 452 6.67 -16.48 -10.57
N LEU A 453 6.84 -16.63 -11.89
CA LEU A 453 5.73 -16.55 -12.85
C LEU A 453 4.74 -17.70 -12.66
N MET A 454 5.24 -18.92 -12.44
CA MET A 454 4.39 -20.09 -12.16
C MET A 454 3.71 -20.02 -10.80
N ASP A 455 4.38 -19.46 -9.79
CA ASP A 455 3.80 -19.14 -8.50
C ASP A 455 2.65 -18.12 -8.64
N PHE A 456 2.91 -16.99 -9.31
CA PHE A 456 1.89 -15.98 -9.62
C PHE A 456 0.68 -16.59 -10.36
N ALA A 457 0.93 -17.39 -11.40
CA ALA A 457 -0.13 -18.05 -12.16
C ALA A 457 -0.94 -18.99 -11.26
N SER A 458 -0.27 -19.93 -10.59
CA SER A 458 -0.92 -21.02 -9.86
C SER A 458 -1.67 -20.56 -8.62
N LEU A 459 -1.27 -19.44 -8.03
CA LEU A 459 -1.90 -18.90 -6.83
C LEU A 459 -2.84 -17.73 -7.17
N ARG A 460 -2.30 -16.61 -7.65
CA ARG A 460 -3.06 -15.37 -7.82
C ARG A 460 -4.00 -15.43 -9.03
N VAL A 461 -3.52 -15.91 -10.18
CA VAL A 461 -4.36 -15.97 -11.38
C VAL A 461 -5.45 -17.05 -11.23
N ALA A 462 -5.18 -18.14 -10.51
CA ALA A 462 -6.20 -19.11 -10.14
C ALA A 462 -7.33 -18.45 -9.31
N MET A 463 -7.00 -17.60 -8.34
CA MET A 463 -8.01 -16.84 -7.58
C MET A 463 -8.77 -15.82 -8.43
N TYR A 464 -8.11 -15.18 -9.41
CA TYR A 464 -8.80 -14.32 -10.38
C TYR A 464 -9.83 -15.10 -11.18
N GLY A 465 -9.53 -16.32 -11.61
CA GLY A 465 -10.49 -17.18 -12.31
C GLY A 465 -11.76 -17.45 -11.48
N ILE A 466 -11.59 -17.80 -10.21
CA ILE A 466 -12.71 -18.03 -9.30
C ILE A 466 -13.54 -16.75 -9.13
N SER A 467 -12.89 -15.62 -8.89
CA SER A 467 -13.55 -14.32 -8.73
C SER A 467 -14.28 -13.89 -10.01
N ASN A 468 -13.69 -14.15 -11.19
CA ASN A 468 -14.22 -13.79 -12.50
C ASN A 468 -15.54 -14.51 -12.84
N SER A 469 -15.78 -15.67 -12.23
CA SER A 469 -17.07 -16.36 -12.36
C SER A 469 -18.23 -15.63 -11.67
N PHE A 470 -17.94 -14.70 -10.74
CA PHE A 470 -18.93 -13.86 -10.04
C PHE A 470 -18.99 -12.43 -10.58
N LYS A 471 -17.82 -11.83 -10.87
CA LYS A 471 -17.71 -10.50 -11.47
C LYS A 471 -16.69 -10.58 -12.60
N GLN A 472 -17.19 -10.66 -13.83
CA GLN A 472 -16.33 -10.71 -15.02
C GLN A 472 -15.52 -9.42 -15.14
N VAL A 473 -14.25 -9.57 -15.50
CA VAL A 473 -13.33 -8.46 -15.78
C VAL A 473 -12.69 -8.65 -17.16
N ASP A 474 -12.70 -7.60 -17.97
CA ASP A 474 -12.31 -7.67 -19.38
C ASP A 474 -10.80 -7.84 -19.58
N TRP A 475 -10.01 -7.45 -18.59
CA TRP A 475 -8.55 -7.59 -18.63
C TRP A 475 -8.05 -9.03 -18.43
N LEU A 476 -8.80 -9.92 -17.77
CA LEU A 476 -8.29 -11.25 -17.38
C LEU A 476 -7.85 -12.14 -18.57
N PRO A 477 -8.61 -12.24 -19.68
CA PRO A 477 -8.19 -13.01 -20.85
C PRO A 477 -6.82 -12.60 -21.40
N ARG A 478 -6.54 -11.29 -21.39
CA ARG A 478 -5.26 -10.75 -21.86
C ARG A 478 -4.12 -11.15 -20.93
N ILE A 479 -4.32 -11.08 -19.61
CA ILE A 479 -3.32 -11.48 -18.61
C ILE A 479 -3.00 -12.97 -18.75
N LEU A 480 -4.02 -13.83 -18.83
CA LEU A 480 -3.85 -15.27 -19.03
C LEU A 480 -3.10 -15.60 -20.33
N SER A 481 -3.45 -14.92 -21.43
CA SER A 481 -2.75 -15.06 -22.71
C SER A 481 -1.28 -14.63 -22.60
N SER A 482 -0.98 -13.58 -21.84
CA SER A 482 0.39 -13.10 -21.61
C SER A 482 1.21 -14.11 -20.80
N VAL A 483 0.66 -14.61 -19.70
CA VAL A 483 1.26 -15.65 -18.86
C VAL A 483 1.52 -16.91 -19.69
N GLU A 484 0.50 -17.45 -20.37
CA GLU A 484 0.62 -18.67 -21.16
C GLU A 484 1.67 -18.55 -22.27
N ALA A 485 1.65 -17.45 -23.04
CA ALA A 485 2.63 -17.22 -24.09
C ALA A 485 4.06 -17.14 -23.54
N GLN A 486 4.23 -16.54 -22.36
CA GLN A 486 5.53 -16.47 -21.72
C GLN A 486 6.00 -17.82 -21.18
N LEU A 487 5.10 -18.65 -20.63
CA LEU A 487 5.43 -20.01 -20.21
C LEU A 487 5.87 -20.89 -21.39
N LYS A 488 5.17 -20.79 -22.54
CA LYS A 488 5.58 -21.47 -23.78
C LYS A 488 7.00 -21.09 -24.21
N ARG A 489 7.38 -19.81 -24.04
CA ARG A 489 8.71 -19.30 -24.41
C ARG A 489 9.79 -19.67 -23.39
N MET A 490 9.51 -19.55 -22.10
CA MET A 490 10.47 -19.85 -21.02
C MET A 490 10.83 -21.34 -20.96
N GLY A 491 9.98 -22.19 -21.54
CA GLY A 491 10.14 -23.64 -21.53
C GLY A 491 9.69 -24.25 -20.20
N PRO A 492 9.74 -25.59 -20.08
CA PRO A 492 9.33 -26.27 -18.86
C PRO A 492 10.25 -25.90 -17.69
N LEU A 493 9.69 -25.78 -16.49
CA LEU A 493 10.47 -25.56 -15.26
C LEU A 493 11.44 -26.71 -14.95
N ARG A 494 11.11 -27.92 -15.40
CA ARG A 494 11.95 -29.13 -15.27
C ARG A 494 12.55 -29.49 -16.62
N SER A 495 13.82 -29.89 -16.61
CA SER A 495 14.45 -30.42 -17.79
C SER A 495 13.83 -31.79 -18.13
N ARG A 496 13.78 -32.15 -19.41
CA ARG A 496 13.23 -33.44 -19.87
C ARG A 496 13.97 -34.66 -19.25
N ARG A 497 15.20 -34.47 -18.73
CA ARG A 497 15.98 -35.52 -18.06
C ARG A 497 15.40 -35.91 -16.70
N ASP A 498 14.71 -35.00 -16.02
CA ASP A 498 14.12 -35.26 -14.71
C ASP A 498 12.85 -36.14 -14.83
N LYS A 499 12.15 -36.08 -15.98
CA LYS A 499 11.00 -36.96 -16.27
C LYS A 499 11.41 -38.43 -16.48
N VAL A 500 12.52 -38.68 -17.18
CA VAL A 500 13.00 -40.04 -17.48
C VAL A 500 13.43 -40.79 -16.21
N LEU A 501 14.02 -40.09 -15.24
CA LEU A 501 14.43 -40.70 -13.96
C LEU A 501 13.25 -41.06 -13.05
N HIS A 502 12.11 -40.39 -13.21
CA HIS A 502 10.92 -40.70 -12.42
C HIS A 502 10.07 -41.82 -13.04
N GLU A 503 9.97 -41.85 -14.38
CA GLU A 503 9.31 -42.95 -15.10
C GLU A 503 10.10 -44.27 -15.07
N SER A 504 11.42 -44.23 -14.79
CA SER A 504 12.22 -45.47 -14.61
C SER A 504 12.21 -46.01 -13.17
N LYS A 505 11.49 -45.37 -12.24
CA LYS A 505 11.39 -45.77 -10.82
C LYS A 505 9.96 -46.13 -10.37
N LEU A 506 9.01 -46.11 -11.30
CA LEU A 506 7.72 -46.79 -11.22
C LEU A 506 7.81 -48.06 -12.07
#